data_AF-A0A4V3H021-F1
#
_entry.id   AF-A0A4V3H021-F1
#
_cell.length_a   1.000
_cell.length_b   1.000
_cell.length_c   1.000
_cell.angle_alpha   90.00
_cell.angle_beta   90.00
_cell.angle_gamma   90.00
#
_symmetry.space_group_name_H-M   'P 1'
#
loop_
_entity.id
_entity.type
_entity.pdbx_description
1 polymer ?
#
loop_
_entity_poly.entity_id
_entity_poly.type
_entity_poly.pdbx_seq_one_letter_code
_entity_poly.pdbx_strand_id
1 'polypeptide(L)'
;MIQSNIRKDREIIGILSELKSWWEGSAEGQTIFLLIRREIYMGFQQILSFLISSYQTELDYYKELLELSYIQKKLIKEEKMDELLMILNEKDIYISKIDGIEEKLQPYKEGISKGLDLEGENWMEGLLNSKLATPKLKKILMELRKIVQDLYDLDQENQKFIEKSKQELVKRLNKVKIGLKMNKSYNNNDKVRVHSRFIDNKR
;
A
#
# COMPACT_ATOMS: atom_id res chain seq x y z
N MET A 1 10.96 20.70 18.69
CA MET A 1 12.34 20.16 18.81
C MET A 1 13.13 20.11 17.50
N ILE A 2 12.50 19.92 16.32
CA ILE A 2 13.23 19.72 15.03
C ILE A 2 13.69 21.04 14.36
N GLN A 3 12.97 22.16 14.55
CA GLN A 3 13.41 23.49 14.06
C GLN A 3 14.75 23.96 14.66
N SER A 4 15.16 23.38 15.81
CA SER A 4 16.45 23.64 16.45
C SER A 4 17.63 22.97 15.72
N ASN A 5 17.40 21.93 14.92
CA ASN A 5 18.49 21.19 14.25
C ASN A 5 18.77 21.71 12.82
N ILE A 6 17.77 22.24 12.13
CA ILE A 6 17.94 22.77 10.75
C ILE A 6 18.64 24.14 10.77
N ARG A 7 18.42 24.93 11.82
CA ARG A 7 19.19 26.16 12.06
C ARG A 7 20.66 25.86 12.32
N LYS A 8 20.95 24.74 13.00
CA LYS A 8 22.30 24.23 13.21
C LYS A 8 22.95 23.78 11.91
N ASP A 9 22.25 23.19 10.94
CA ASP A 9 22.89 22.74 9.69
C ASP A 9 23.32 23.90 8.77
N ARG A 10 22.54 25.00 8.68
CA ARG A 10 22.97 26.22 7.97
C ARG A 10 24.06 26.97 8.72
N GLU A 11 24.01 26.99 10.05
CA GLU A 11 25.14 27.47 10.87
C GLU A 11 26.38 26.60 10.67
N ILE A 12 26.24 25.27 10.57
CA ILE A 12 27.34 24.33 10.35
C ILE A 12 27.98 24.58 8.97
N ILE A 13 27.22 24.81 7.90
CA ILE A 13 27.79 25.12 6.58
C ILE A 13 28.52 26.48 6.61
N GLY A 14 27.96 27.49 7.29
CA GLY A 14 28.62 28.78 7.51
C GLY A 14 29.91 28.66 8.32
N ILE A 15 29.84 27.98 9.47
CA ILE A 15 30.96 27.65 10.34
C ILE A 15 32.01 26.84 9.59
N LEU A 16 31.63 25.87 8.75
CA LEU A 16 32.57 25.10 7.92
C LEU A 16 33.24 25.95 6.84
N SER A 17 32.57 26.99 6.32
CA SER A 17 33.17 27.94 5.37
C SER A 17 34.15 28.92 6.03
N GLU A 18 33.85 29.38 7.25
CA GLU A 18 34.74 30.22 8.06
C GLU A 18 35.93 29.41 8.60
N LEU A 19 35.68 28.20 9.09
CA LEU A 19 36.73 27.24 9.48
C LEU A 19 37.58 26.88 8.27
N LYS A 20 37.04 26.69 7.06
CA LYS A 20 37.90 26.44 5.89
C LYS A 20 39.00 27.51 5.71
N SER A 21 38.69 28.79 5.96
CA SER A 21 39.67 29.89 5.90
C SER A 21 40.71 29.88 7.04
N TRP A 22 40.32 29.43 8.24
CA TRP A 22 41.22 29.35 9.41
C TRP A 22 42.17 28.13 9.34
N TRP A 23 41.79 27.10 8.58
CA TRP A 23 42.38 25.77 8.63
C TRP A 23 43.32 25.47 7.44
N GLU A 24 43.30 26.33 6.42
CA GLU A 24 44.17 26.26 5.24
C GLU A 24 45.66 26.52 5.56
N GLY A 25 46.01 26.92 6.80
CA GLY A 25 47.38 27.22 7.24
C GLY A 25 48.05 26.21 8.17
N SER A 26 47.36 25.18 8.69
CA SER A 26 47.97 24.22 9.64
C SER A 26 47.59 22.75 9.37
N ALA A 27 48.54 21.85 9.62
CA ALA A 27 48.37 20.40 9.44
C ALA A 27 47.32 19.80 10.41
N GLU A 28 47.23 20.33 11.62
CA GLU A 28 46.20 19.98 12.61
C GLU A 28 44.82 20.43 12.12
N GLY A 29 44.77 21.60 11.47
CA GLY A 29 43.63 22.09 10.72
C GLY A 29 43.12 21.02 9.75
N GLN A 30 43.88 20.78 8.70
CA GLN A 30 43.49 19.83 7.65
C GLN A 30 43.03 18.46 8.21
N THR A 31 43.63 17.99 9.30
CA THR A 31 43.24 16.73 9.97
C THR A 31 41.81 16.76 10.54
N ILE A 32 41.43 17.76 11.33
CA ILE A 32 40.08 17.78 11.93
C ILE A 32 39.02 18.11 10.87
N PHE A 33 39.34 18.92 9.84
CA PHE A 33 38.45 19.11 8.70
C PHE A 33 38.14 17.78 7.98
N LEU A 34 39.17 16.95 7.76
CA LEU A 34 39.00 15.61 7.20
C LEU A 34 38.17 14.70 8.12
N LEU A 35 38.35 14.77 9.44
CA LEU A 35 37.57 14.01 10.42
C LEU A 35 36.08 14.41 10.40
N ILE A 36 35.77 15.71 10.44
CA ILE A 36 34.39 16.21 10.37
C ILE A 36 33.74 15.82 9.05
N ARG A 37 34.44 16.01 7.93
CA ARG A 37 33.94 15.59 6.61
C ARG A 37 33.67 14.09 6.55
N ARG A 38 34.52 13.28 7.18
CA ARG A 38 34.35 11.83 7.27
C ARG A 38 33.11 11.48 8.10
N GLU A 39 32.91 12.10 9.26
CA GLU A 39 31.73 11.85 10.10
C GLU A 39 30.42 12.22 9.39
N ILE A 40 30.35 13.39 8.77
CA ILE A 40 29.19 13.83 7.98
C ILE A 40 28.92 12.85 6.83
N TYR A 41 29.97 12.43 6.11
CA TYR A 41 29.84 11.45 5.04
C TYR A 41 29.36 10.10 5.55
N MET A 42 29.84 9.63 6.71
CA MET A 42 29.39 8.37 7.31
C MET A 42 27.92 8.42 7.73
N GLY A 43 27.48 9.51 8.37
CA GLY A 43 26.07 9.71 8.72
C GLY A 43 25.17 9.74 7.48
N PHE A 44 25.61 10.41 6.42
CA PHE A 44 24.90 10.43 5.15
C PHE A 44 24.78 9.04 4.50
N GLN A 45 25.86 8.26 4.48
CA GLN A 45 25.85 6.89 3.94
C GLN A 45 24.90 5.97 4.74
N GLN A 46 24.82 6.15 6.06
CA GLN A 46 23.88 5.41 6.90
C GLN A 46 22.42 5.73 6.55
N ILE A 47 22.08 7.00 6.37
CA ILE A 47 20.73 7.42 5.97
C ILE A 47 20.39 6.86 4.58
N LEU A 48 21.31 6.96 3.62
CA LEU A 48 21.10 6.45 2.28
C LEU A 48 20.94 4.91 2.26
N SER A 49 21.77 4.20 3.04
CA SER A 49 21.65 2.75 3.19
C SER A 49 20.31 2.37 3.82
N PHE A 50 19.88 3.11 4.84
CA PHE A 50 18.59 2.90 5.48
C PHE A 50 17.44 3.08 4.48
N LEU A 51 17.40 4.19 3.73
CA LEU A 51 16.40 4.41 2.69
C LEU A 51 16.36 3.29 1.67
N ILE A 52 17.52 2.88 1.15
CA ILE A 52 17.62 1.80 0.17
C ILE A 52 17.09 0.49 0.75
N SER A 53 17.43 0.14 2.00
CA SER A 53 16.95 -1.09 2.64
C SER A 53 15.45 -1.06 2.91
N SER A 54 14.92 0.08 3.35
CA SER A 54 13.49 0.27 3.63
C SER A 54 12.68 0.18 2.34
N TYR A 55 13.06 0.90 1.29
CA TYR A 55 12.39 0.84 -0.01
C TYR A 55 12.52 -0.52 -0.69
N GLN A 56 13.64 -1.22 -0.50
CA GLN A 56 13.77 -2.58 -1.01
C GLN A 56 12.79 -3.52 -0.31
N THR A 57 12.67 -3.41 1.03
CA THR A 57 11.76 -4.25 1.81
C THR A 57 10.30 -3.95 1.48
N GLU A 58 9.97 -2.66 1.32
CA GLU A 58 8.66 -2.20 0.87
C GLU A 58 8.33 -2.76 -0.53
N LEU A 59 9.28 -2.72 -1.45
CA LEU A 59 9.14 -3.29 -2.80
C LEU A 59 8.87 -4.79 -2.75
N ASP A 60 9.56 -5.52 -1.87
CA ASP A 60 9.37 -6.95 -1.72
C ASP A 60 7.96 -7.26 -1.16
N TYR A 61 7.45 -6.48 -0.20
CA TYR A 61 6.05 -6.62 0.26
C TYR A 61 5.02 -6.28 -0.82
N TYR A 62 5.29 -5.29 -1.66
CA TYR A 62 4.41 -5.00 -2.80
C TYR A 62 4.39 -6.11 -3.85
N LYS A 63 5.51 -6.83 -4.06
CA LYS A 63 5.54 -8.02 -4.92
C LYS A 63 4.66 -9.13 -4.36
N GLU A 64 4.75 -9.40 -3.06
CA GLU A 64 3.88 -10.37 -2.38
C GLU A 64 2.40 -9.99 -2.52
N LEU A 65 2.05 -8.71 -2.33
CA LEU A 65 0.69 -8.22 -2.54
C LEU A 65 0.21 -8.41 -3.97
N LEU A 66 1.09 -8.23 -4.96
CA LEU A 66 0.75 -8.42 -6.37
C LEU A 66 0.43 -9.89 -6.66
N GLU A 67 1.24 -10.82 -6.14
CA GLU A 67 0.98 -12.26 -6.25
C GLU A 67 -0.34 -12.65 -5.60
N LEU A 68 -0.61 -12.18 -4.37
CA LEU A 68 -1.88 -12.40 -3.68
C LEU A 68 -3.07 -11.83 -4.47
N SER A 69 -2.90 -10.71 -5.15
CA SER A 69 -3.95 -10.10 -5.97
C SER A 69 -4.24 -10.90 -7.25
N TYR A 70 -3.24 -11.58 -7.81
CA TYR A 70 -3.46 -12.56 -8.89
C TYR A 70 -4.16 -13.83 -8.39
N ILE A 71 -3.79 -14.32 -7.20
CA ILE A 71 -4.47 -15.45 -6.57
C ILE A 71 -5.93 -15.10 -6.28
N GLN A 72 -6.19 -13.93 -5.71
CA GLN A 72 -7.52 -13.38 -5.49
C GLN A 72 -8.36 -13.41 -6.79
N LYS A 73 -7.80 -12.92 -7.91
CA LYS A 73 -8.46 -12.96 -9.22
C LYS A 73 -8.86 -14.37 -9.65
N LYS A 74 -7.98 -15.36 -9.42
CA LYS A 74 -8.25 -16.76 -9.73
C LYS A 74 -9.36 -17.33 -8.85
N LEU A 75 -9.31 -17.09 -7.54
CA LEU A 75 -10.32 -17.57 -6.59
C LEU A 75 -11.71 -16.98 -6.86
N ILE A 76 -11.79 -15.70 -7.25
CA ILE A 76 -13.05 -15.06 -7.65
C ILE A 76 -13.66 -15.78 -8.87
N LYS A 77 -12.84 -16.17 -9.85
CA LYS A 77 -13.30 -16.91 -11.04
C LYS A 77 -13.75 -18.33 -10.72
N GLU A 78 -13.11 -18.97 -9.74
CA GLU A 78 -13.42 -20.33 -9.29
C GLU A 78 -14.56 -20.37 -8.25
N GLU A 79 -15.16 -19.23 -7.90
CA GLU A 79 -16.23 -19.10 -6.89
C GLU A 79 -15.83 -19.64 -5.48
N LYS A 80 -14.53 -19.64 -5.15
CA LYS A 80 -13.98 -20.16 -3.88
C LYS A 80 -13.94 -19.10 -2.78
N MET A 81 -15.08 -18.88 -2.14
CA MET A 81 -15.24 -17.79 -1.16
C MET A 81 -14.46 -17.99 0.14
N ASP A 82 -14.30 -19.22 0.62
CA ASP A 82 -13.57 -19.48 1.88
C ASP A 82 -12.07 -19.19 1.73
N GLU A 83 -11.46 -19.63 0.62
CA GLU A 83 -10.06 -19.35 0.28
C GLU A 83 -9.84 -17.84 0.04
N LEU A 84 -10.85 -17.13 -0.49
CA LEU A 84 -10.77 -15.69 -0.72
C LEU A 84 -10.60 -14.90 0.59
N LEU A 85 -11.27 -15.29 1.67
CA LEU A 85 -11.11 -14.66 2.98
C LEU A 85 -9.69 -14.83 3.54
N MET A 86 -9.08 -15.99 3.35
CA MET A 86 -7.69 -16.22 3.77
C MET A 86 -6.72 -15.28 3.05
N ILE A 87 -6.88 -15.14 1.73
CA ILE A 87 -6.04 -14.24 0.92
C ILE A 87 -6.23 -12.77 1.32
N LEU A 88 -7.45 -12.34 1.64
CA LEU A 88 -7.70 -10.97 2.11
C LEU A 88 -6.99 -10.71 3.45
N ASN A 89 -7.05 -11.63 4.40
CA ASN A 89 -6.34 -11.51 5.66
C ASN A 89 -4.81 -11.46 5.46
N GLU A 90 -4.27 -12.26 4.54
CA GLU A 90 -2.84 -12.20 4.20
C GLU A 90 -2.45 -10.86 3.57
N LYS A 91 -3.29 -10.29 2.69
CA LYS A 91 -3.07 -8.95 2.12
C LYS A 91 -3.03 -7.89 3.23
N ASP A 92 -3.93 -7.94 4.21
CA ASP A 92 -3.96 -6.98 5.33
C ASP A 92 -2.67 -7.02 6.17
N ILE A 93 -2.05 -8.19 6.33
CA ILE A 93 -0.75 -8.33 7.01
C ILE A 93 0.34 -7.59 6.24
N TYR A 94 0.40 -7.72 4.92
CA TYR A 94 1.41 -7.04 4.11
C TYR A 94 1.18 -5.52 4.04
N ILE A 95 -0.09 -5.07 3.94
CA ILE A 95 -0.44 -3.65 4.02
C ILE A 95 0.06 -3.06 5.35
N SER A 96 -0.23 -3.74 6.47
CA SER A 96 0.21 -3.28 7.80
C SER A 96 1.75 -3.20 7.91
N LYS A 97 2.47 -4.12 7.26
CA LYS A 97 3.95 -4.08 7.21
C LYS A 97 4.47 -2.90 6.40
N ILE A 98 3.83 -2.59 5.27
CA ILE A 98 4.16 -1.43 4.43
C ILE A 98 3.91 -0.13 5.20
N ASP A 99 2.75 0.00 5.83
CA ASP A 99 2.40 1.16 6.65
C ASP A 99 3.45 1.38 7.76
N GLY A 100 3.89 0.30 8.42
CA GLY A 100 4.94 0.36 9.42
C GLY A 100 6.33 0.74 8.89
N ILE A 101 6.63 0.51 7.61
CA ILE A 101 7.84 1.02 6.96
C ILE A 101 7.69 2.52 6.67
N GLU A 102 6.54 2.92 6.14
CA GLU A 102 6.23 4.31 5.81
C GLU A 102 6.28 5.22 7.04
N GLU A 103 5.71 4.78 8.17
CA GLU A 103 5.82 5.47 9.45
C GLU A 103 7.27 5.66 9.90
N LYS A 104 8.11 4.63 9.73
CA LYS A 104 9.54 4.71 10.08
C LYS A 104 10.33 5.60 9.13
N LEU A 105 9.92 5.68 7.87
CA LEU A 105 10.54 6.53 6.86
C LEU A 105 10.16 8.00 7.05
N GLN A 106 8.96 8.28 7.53
CA GLN A 106 8.42 9.64 7.68
C GLN A 106 9.39 10.67 8.27
N PRO A 107 10.06 10.45 9.43
CA PRO A 107 10.99 11.43 9.97
C PRO A 107 12.19 11.71 9.05
N TYR A 108 12.65 10.70 8.29
CA TYR A 108 13.70 10.86 7.30
C TYR A 108 13.18 11.61 6.06
N LYS A 109 11.96 11.32 5.60
CA LYS A 109 11.32 12.03 4.49
C LYS A 109 11.22 13.53 4.80
N GLU A 110 10.77 13.88 5.99
CA GLU A 110 10.67 15.28 6.42
C GLU A 110 12.03 15.96 6.54
N GLY A 111 13.03 15.27 7.10
CA GLY A 111 14.38 15.80 7.23
C GLY A 111 15.04 16.05 5.87
N ILE A 112 14.90 15.10 4.95
CA ILE A 112 15.48 15.20 3.60
C ILE A 112 14.72 16.22 2.76
N SER A 113 13.38 16.27 2.82
CA SER A 113 12.59 17.24 2.06
C SER A 113 13.00 18.67 2.42
N LYS A 114 13.15 18.95 3.72
CA LYS A 114 13.64 20.25 4.23
C LYS A 114 15.08 20.52 3.83
N GLY A 115 15.94 19.50 3.87
CA GLY A 115 17.36 19.64 3.53
C GLY A 115 17.64 19.83 2.03
N LEU A 116 16.75 19.33 1.18
CA LEU A 116 16.86 19.40 -0.28
C LEU A 116 15.89 20.37 -0.95
N ASP A 117 15.08 21.09 -0.16
CA ASP A 117 14.05 22.00 -0.65
C ASP A 117 13.04 21.31 -1.59
N LEU A 118 12.63 20.08 -1.24
CA LEU A 118 11.61 19.31 -1.97
C LEU A 118 10.18 19.63 -1.50
N GLU A 119 9.98 20.76 -0.82
CA GLU A 119 8.69 21.15 -0.26
C GLU A 119 7.72 21.53 -1.41
N GLY A 120 6.73 20.67 -1.67
CA GLY A 120 5.70 20.89 -2.70
C GLY A 120 5.79 19.91 -3.88
N GLU A 121 6.85 19.12 -3.99
CA GLU A 121 6.96 18.04 -4.96
C GLU A 121 6.38 16.73 -4.40
N ASN A 122 5.91 15.85 -5.30
CA ASN A 122 5.67 14.46 -4.91
C ASN A 122 7.01 13.87 -4.41
N TRP A 123 7.03 13.38 -3.16
CA TRP A 123 8.24 12.87 -2.51
C TRP A 123 9.06 11.91 -3.39
N MET A 124 8.40 10.96 -4.09
CA MET A 124 9.10 10.01 -4.95
C MET A 124 9.74 10.70 -6.16
N GLU A 125 9.05 11.66 -6.77
CA GLU A 125 9.56 12.39 -7.95
C GLU A 125 10.71 13.32 -7.56
N GLY A 126 10.55 14.06 -6.46
CA GLY A 126 11.61 14.91 -5.92
C GLY A 126 12.85 14.11 -5.53
N LEU A 127 12.66 12.95 -4.90
CA LEU A 127 13.77 12.06 -4.56
C LEU A 127 14.47 11.54 -5.82
N LEU A 128 13.74 11.07 -6.84
CA LEU A 128 14.29 10.58 -8.12
C LEU A 128 15.13 11.62 -8.87
N ASN A 129 14.72 12.88 -8.82
CA ASN A 129 15.39 14.01 -9.47
C ASN A 129 16.52 14.60 -8.61
N SER A 130 16.58 14.27 -7.32
CA SER A 130 17.60 14.76 -6.41
C SER A 130 18.99 14.17 -6.69
N LYS A 131 20.01 14.87 -6.20
CA LYS A 131 21.40 14.39 -6.20
C LYS A 131 21.62 13.18 -5.27
N LEU A 132 20.68 12.89 -4.37
CA LEU A 132 20.78 11.76 -3.44
C LEU A 132 20.39 10.42 -4.09
N ALA A 133 19.67 10.47 -5.21
CA ALA A 133 19.19 9.28 -5.88
C ALA A 133 20.33 8.54 -6.60
N THR A 134 20.95 7.61 -5.88
CA THR A 134 21.86 6.63 -6.47
C THR A 134 21.16 5.78 -7.52
N PRO A 135 21.89 5.19 -8.49
CA PRO A 135 21.31 4.30 -9.50
C PRO A 135 20.50 3.15 -8.88
N LYS A 136 20.95 2.62 -7.74
CA LYS A 136 20.24 1.56 -6.99
C LYS A 136 18.91 2.08 -6.44
N LEU A 137 18.92 3.23 -5.77
CA LEU A 137 17.70 3.84 -5.22
C LEU A 137 16.71 4.19 -6.34
N LYS A 138 17.18 4.77 -7.45
CA LYS A 138 16.33 5.07 -8.62
C LYS A 138 15.64 3.82 -9.16
N LYS A 139 16.38 2.73 -9.32
CA LYS A 139 15.83 1.45 -9.78
C LYS A 139 14.70 0.96 -8.86
N ILE A 140 14.94 0.94 -7.55
CA ILE A 140 13.94 0.50 -6.56
C ILE A 140 12.67 1.38 -6.62
N LEU A 141 12.82 2.71 -6.64
CA LEU A 141 11.69 3.63 -6.70
C LEU A 141 10.89 3.50 -8.01
N MET A 142 11.56 3.27 -9.13
CA MET A 142 10.89 3.03 -10.41
C MET A 142 10.13 1.70 -10.41
N GLU A 143 10.71 0.64 -9.84
CA GLU A 143 10.03 -0.65 -9.68
C GLU A 143 8.83 -0.53 -8.75
N LEU A 144 8.95 0.19 -7.63
CA LEU A 144 7.83 0.50 -6.73
C LEU A 144 6.69 1.19 -7.46
N ARG A 145 6.99 2.27 -8.20
CA ARG A 145 5.98 3.00 -8.99
C ARG A 145 5.25 2.07 -9.95
N LYS A 146 5.99 1.17 -10.61
CA LYS A 146 5.41 0.20 -11.54
C LYS A 146 4.49 -0.78 -10.82
N ILE A 147 4.94 -1.40 -9.73
CA ILE A 147 4.15 -2.41 -9.02
C ILE A 147 2.90 -1.80 -8.40
N VAL A 148 2.98 -0.59 -7.84
CA VAL A 148 1.80 0.11 -7.31
C VAL A 148 0.76 0.36 -8.41
N GLN A 149 1.21 0.74 -9.62
CA GLN A 149 0.33 0.89 -10.76
C GLN A 149 -0.29 -0.46 -11.20
N ASP A 150 0.53 -1.51 -11.32
CA ASP A 150 0.07 -2.86 -11.69
C ASP A 150 -0.96 -3.39 -10.68
N LEU A 151 -0.74 -3.15 -9.37
CA LEU A 151 -1.68 -3.47 -8.30
C LEU A 151 -3.00 -2.71 -8.44
N TYR A 152 -2.93 -1.39 -8.67
CA TYR A 152 -4.12 -0.57 -8.85
C TYR A 152 -4.98 -1.07 -10.02
N ASP A 153 -4.35 -1.34 -11.16
CA ASP A 153 -5.06 -1.83 -12.34
C ASP A 153 -5.68 -3.22 -12.09
N LEU A 154 -4.95 -4.12 -11.42
CA LEU A 154 -5.43 -5.45 -11.08
C LEU A 154 -6.58 -5.43 -10.06
N ASP A 155 -6.51 -4.55 -9.06
CA ASP A 155 -7.59 -4.40 -8.07
C ASP A 155 -8.85 -3.80 -8.71
N GLN A 156 -8.71 -2.85 -9.64
CA GLN A 156 -9.84 -2.34 -10.43
C GLN A 156 -10.49 -3.44 -11.26
N GLU A 157 -9.71 -4.32 -11.88
CA GLU A 157 -10.25 -5.49 -12.58
C GLU A 157 -10.96 -6.45 -11.61
N ASN A 158 -10.36 -6.76 -10.48
CA ASN A 158 -10.93 -7.65 -9.47
C ASN A 158 -12.26 -7.11 -8.93
N GLN A 159 -12.36 -5.81 -8.66
CA GLN A 159 -13.61 -5.16 -8.24
C GLN A 159 -14.72 -5.31 -9.29
N LYS A 160 -14.40 -5.11 -10.58
CA LYS A 160 -15.36 -5.32 -11.68
C LYS A 160 -15.83 -6.79 -11.74
N PHE A 161 -14.94 -7.75 -11.55
CA PHE A 161 -15.31 -9.17 -11.49
C PHE A 161 -16.24 -9.47 -10.31
N ILE A 162 -15.92 -8.97 -9.12
CA ILE A 162 -16.75 -9.17 -7.91
C ILE A 162 -18.15 -8.61 -8.12
N GLU A 163 -18.27 -7.38 -8.64
CA GLU A 163 -19.58 -6.76 -8.86
C GLU A 163 -20.40 -7.51 -9.91
N LYS A 164 -19.76 -8.03 -10.97
CA LYS A 164 -20.42 -8.89 -11.95
C LYS A 164 -20.94 -10.19 -11.31
N SER A 165 -20.09 -10.89 -10.54
CA SER A 165 -20.47 -12.13 -9.86
C SER A 165 -21.63 -11.91 -8.86
N LYS A 166 -21.61 -10.79 -8.14
CA LYS A 166 -22.70 -10.38 -7.25
C LYS A 166 -24.02 -10.17 -8.01
N GLN A 167 -23.99 -9.48 -9.15
CA GLN A 167 -25.19 -9.29 -9.98
C GLN A 167 -25.76 -10.61 -10.50
N GLU A 168 -24.90 -11.54 -10.90
CA GLU A 168 -25.32 -12.88 -11.32
C GLU A 168 -25.94 -13.68 -10.18
N LEU A 169 -25.36 -13.63 -8.99
CA LEU A 169 -25.89 -14.28 -7.79
C LEU A 169 -27.27 -13.72 -7.42
N VAL A 170 -27.44 -12.40 -7.44
CA VAL A 170 -28.74 -11.75 -7.18
C VAL A 170 -29.80 -12.20 -8.18
N LYS A 171 -29.45 -12.32 -9.48
CA LYS A 171 -30.36 -12.86 -10.50
C LYS A 171 -30.74 -14.31 -10.22
N ARG A 172 -29.79 -15.16 -9.81
CA ARG A 172 -30.05 -16.56 -9.44
C ARG A 172 -30.97 -16.64 -8.21
N LEU A 173 -30.70 -15.86 -7.16
CA LEU A 173 -31.53 -15.79 -5.96
C LEU A 173 -32.96 -15.34 -6.27
N ASN A 174 -33.14 -14.35 -7.14
CA ASN A 174 -34.46 -13.89 -7.56
C ASN A 174 -35.23 -14.99 -8.31
N LYS A 175 -34.57 -15.76 -9.19
CA LYS A 175 -35.18 -16.92 -9.85
C LYS A 175 -35.64 -17.97 -8.84
N VAL A 176 -34.80 -18.30 -7.85
CA VAL A 176 -35.16 -19.25 -6.78
C VAL A 176 -36.36 -18.75 -5.98
N LYS A 177 -36.39 -17.46 -5.59
CA LYS A 177 -37.53 -16.86 -4.88
C LYS A 177 -38.83 -16.93 -5.69
N ILE A 178 -38.77 -16.66 -6.99
CA ILE A 178 -39.93 -16.79 -7.89
C ILE A 178 -40.38 -18.25 -7.94
N GLY A 179 -39.45 -19.20 -8.12
CA GLY A 179 -39.75 -20.64 -8.11
C GLY A 179 -40.42 -21.10 -6.81
N LEU A 180 -39.91 -20.66 -5.65
CA LEU A 180 -40.53 -20.92 -4.35
C LEU A 180 -41.94 -20.32 -4.23
N LYS A 181 -42.17 -19.11 -4.75
CA LYS A 181 -43.49 -18.47 -4.76
C LYS A 181 -44.48 -19.23 -5.64
N MET A 182 -44.05 -19.66 -6.83
CA MET A 182 -44.87 -20.48 -7.73
C MET A 182 -45.21 -21.82 -7.07
N ASN A 183 -44.21 -22.51 -6.50
CA ASN A 183 -44.42 -23.79 -5.83
C ASN A 183 -45.40 -23.67 -4.63
N LYS A 184 -45.29 -22.60 -3.83
CA LYS A 184 -46.29 -22.28 -2.78
C LYS A 184 -47.70 -22.05 -3.34
N SER A 185 -47.82 -21.46 -4.53
CA SER A 185 -49.11 -21.20 -5.17
C SER A 185 -49.78 -22.49 -5.67
N TYR A 186 -48.99 -23.47 -6.13
CA TYR A 186 -49.51 -24.79 -6.51
C TYR A 186 -49.82 -25.68 -5.31
N ASN A 187 -49.00 -25.66 -4.24
CA ASN A 187 -49.23 -26.47 -3.04
C ASN A 187 -50.37 -25.96 -2.12
N ASN A 188 -50.89 -24.75 -2.35
CA ASN A 188 -52.04 -24.24 -1.59
C ASN A 188 -53.41 -24.67 -2.15
N ASN A 189 -53.46 -25.31 -3.32
CA ASN A 189 -54.74 -25.73 -3.92
C ASN A 189 -55.26 -27.09 -3.42
N ASP A 190 -54.44 -27.88 -2.71
CA ASP A 190 -54.85 -29.22 -2.22
C ASP A 190 -55.17 -29.27 -0.72
N LYS A 191 -55.14 -28.14 -0.02
CA LYS A 191 -55.59 -28.06 1.39
C LYS A 191 -56.53 -26.86 1.56
N VAL A 192 -57.80 -27.18 1.80
CA VAL A 192 -58.93 -26.27 2.13
C VAL A 192 -59.79 -25.82 0.93
N ARG A 193 -60.57 -26.77 0.40
CA ARG A 193 -62.05 -26.65 0.34
C ARG A 193 -62.66 -28.04 0.13
N VAL A 194 -62.56 -28.88 1.15
CA VAL A 194 -63.58 -29.92 1.35
C VAL A 194 -64.83 -29.14 1.75
N HIS A 195 -65.64 -28.75 0.75
CA HIS A 195 -67.02 -28.40 1.01
C HIS A 195 -67.71 -29.69 1.45
N SER A 196 -67.70 -29.95 2.76
CA SER A 196 -68.62 -30.87 3.41
C SER A 196 -70.04 -30.37 3.17
N ARG A 197 -70.61 -30.68 2.01
CA ARG A 197 -72.06 -30.74 1.83
C ARG A 197 -72.52 -31.97 2.57
N PHE A 198 -73.00 -31.77 3.79
CA PHE A 198 -73.90 -32.71 4.46
C PHE A 198 -75.09 -32.94 3.52
N ILE A 199 -75.20 -34.15 2.97
CA ILE A 199 -76.41 -34.62 2.29
C ILE A 199 -77.29 -35.19 3.42
N ASP A 200 -78.24 -34.40 3.90
CA ASP A 200 -79.34 -34.87 4.76
C ASP A 200 -80.39 -35.54 3.86
N ASN A 201 -80.30 -36.86 3.71
CA ASN A 201 -81.39 -37.65 3.12
C ASN A 201 -82.46 -37.87 4.19
N LYS A 202 -83.42 -36.95 4.28
CA LYS A 202 -84.70 -37.21 4.94
C LYS A 202 -85.66 -37.88 3.96
N ARG A 203 -86.24 -38.99 4.43
CA ARG A 203 -87.23 -39.85 3.77
C ARG A 203 -88.44 -39.08 3.24
#